data_AF-A0A6V7LBG2-F1
#
_entry.id   AF-A0A6V7LBG2-F1
#
_cell.length_a   1.000
_cell.length_b   1.000
_cell.length_c   1.000
_cell.angle_alpha   90.00
_cell.angle_beta   90.00
_cell.angle_gamma   90.00
#
_symmetry.space_group_name_H-M   'P 1'
#
loop_
_entity.id
_entity.type
_entity.pdbx_description
1 polymer ?
#
loop_
_entity_poly.entity_id
_entity_poly.type
_entity_poly.pdbx_seq_one_letter_code
_entity_poly.pdbx_strand_id
1 'polypeptide(L)' 'KTRTKDKYRIVYSDFQRLELEKEFITNKYITIRRKAEIAVHLTLSERQ' A
#
# COMPACT_ATOMS: atom_id res chain seq x y z
N LYS A 1 -3.78 26.65 1.73
CA LYS A 1 -4.88 25.78 1.24
C LYS A 1 -4.27 24.63 0.43
N THR A 2 -3.94 23.52 1.07
CA THR A 2 -3.29 22.38 0.39
C THR A 2 -4.14 21.15 0.63
N ARG A 3 -5.10 20.91 -0.26
CA ARG A 3 -5.71 19.59 -0.60
C ARG A 3 -6.88 19.79 -1.56
N THR A 4 -6.72 19.31 -2.78
CA THR A 4 -7.81 19.15 -3.76
C THR A 4 -8.58 17.85 -3.48
N LYS A 5 -9.81 17.74 -4.00
CA LYS A 5 -10.69 16.56 -3.87
C LYS A 5 -10.05 15.26 -4.42
N ASP A 6 -9.10 15.38 -5.35
CA ASP A 6 -8.24 14.29 -5.83
C ASP A 6 -7.23 13.72 -4.81
N LYS A 7 -6.98 14.43 -3.70
CA LYS A 7 -6.02 14.04 -2.64
C LYS A 7 -6.70 13.49 -1.39
N TYR A 8 -7.94 13.00 -1.50
CA TYR A 8 -8.53 12.24 -0.40
C TYR A 8 -7.72 10.96 -0.18
N ARG A 9 -7.47 10.65 1.10
CA ARG A 9 -6.83 9.40 1.48
C ARG A 9 -7.81 8.28 1.15
N ILE A 10 -7.42 7.40 0.24
CA ILE A 10 -8.12 6.13 0.08
C ILE A 10 -7.90 5.37 1.39
N VAL A 11 -9.00 5.04 2.06
CA VAL A 11 -8.94 4.23 3.29
C VAL A 11 -8.69 2.80 2.86
N TYR A 12 -7.58 2.22 3.29
CA TYR A 12 -7.28 0.82 3.03
C TYR A 12 -8.28 -0.09 3.76
N SER A 13 -8.69 -1.17 3.09
CA SER A 13 -9.50 -2.21 3.70
C SER A 13 -8.73 -2.92 4.83
N ASP A 14 -9.44 -3.65 5.68
CA ASP A 14 -8.80 -4.42 6.76
C ASP A 14 -7.84 -5.48 6.20
N PHE A 15 -8.22 -6.12 5.09
CA PHE A 15 -7.36 -7.07 4.38
C PHE A 15 -6.07 -6.41 3.87
N GLN A 16 -6.17 -5.24 3.24
CA GLN A 16 -5.00 -4.51 2.74
C GLN A 16 -4.05 -4.12 3.89
N ARG A 17 -4.57 -3.63 5.02
CA ARG A 17 -3.76 -3.29 6.19
C ARG A 17 -3.08 -4.52 6.79
N LEU A 18 -3.81 -5.61 6.96
CA LEU A 18 -3.29 -6.85 7.54
C LEU A 18 -2.10 -7.40 6.72
N GLU A 19 -2.23 -7.48 5.40
CA GLU A 19 -1.17 -8.01 4.55
C GLU A 19 0.06 -7.09 4.51
N LEU A 20 -0.15 -5.76 4.51
CA LEU A 20 0.96 -4.79 4.62
C LEU A 20 1.69 -4.90 5.96
N GLU A 21 0.98 -5.09 7.06
CA GLU A 21 1.57 -5.29 8.40
C GLU A 21 2.38 -6.59 8.47
N LYS A 22 1.86 -7.69 7.91
CA LYS A 22 2.58 -8.97 7.83
C LYS A 22 3.89 -8.86 7.05
N GLU A 23 3.86 -8.17 5.91
CA GLU A 23 5.07 -7.96 5.12
C GLU A 23 6.09 -7.12 5.91
N PHE A 24 5.64 -6.04 6.57
CA PHE A 24 6.53 -5.15 7.34
C PHE A 24 7.20 -5.86 8.52
N ILE A 25 6.48 -6.74 9.22
CA ILE A 25 7.03 -7.55 10.32
C ILE A 25 8.15 -8.47 9.81
N THR A 26 7.96 -9.06 8.63
CA THR A 26 8.90 -10.02 8.04
C THR A 26 10.09 -9.34 7.37
N ASN A 27 9.84 -8.24 6.66
CA ASN A 27 10.85 -7.47 5.96
C ASN A 27 10.52 -5.97 5.96
N LYS A 28 11.24 -5.22 6.79
CA LYS A 28 11.07 -3.78 6.95
C LYS A 28 11.32 -2.98 5.66
N TYR A 29 12.12 -3.53 4.73
CA TYR A 29 12.48 -2.87 3.47
C TYR A 29 12.34 -3.84 2.30
N ILE A 30 11.35 -3.61 1.45
CA ILE A 30 11.09 -4.43 0.28
C ILE A 30 11.81 -3.90 -0.96
N THR A 31 12.12 -4.79 -1.90
CA THR A 31 12.64 -4.41 -3.22
C THR A 31 11.52 -3.85 -4.10
N ILE A 32 11.89 -3.16 -5.19
CA ILE A 32 10.90 -2.63 -6.14
C ILE A 32 10.03 -3.72 -6.77
N ARG A 33 10.61 -4.91 -7.00
CA ARG A 33 9.88 -6.08 -7.50
C ARG A 33 8.84 -6.55 -6.49
N ARG A 34 9.22 -6.69 -5.22
CA ARG A 34 8.30 -7.11 -4.16
C ARG A 34 7.19 -6.09 -3.94
N LYS A 35 7.49 -4.79 -4.03
CA LYS A 35 6.48 -3.72 -3.99
C LYS A 35 5.44 -3.88 -5.10
N ALA A 36 5.88 -4.16 -6.33
CA ALA A 36 4.97 -4.35 -7.47
C ALA A 36 4.05 -5.58 -7.27
N GLU A 37 4.59 -6.69 -6.77
CA GLU A 37 3.81 -7.90 -6.45
C GLU A 37 2.73 -7.62 -5.41
N ILE A 38 3.07 -6.90 -4.33
CA ILE A 38 2.12 -6.54 -3.27
C ILE A 38 1.05 -5.57 -3.79
N ALA A 39 1.42 -4.59 -4.60
CA ALA A 39 0.48 -3.64 -5.18
C ALA A 39 -0.57 -4.35 -6.04
N VAL A 40 -0.14 -5.28 -6.91
CA VAL A 40 -1.06 -6.09 -7.74
C VAL A 40 -1.95 -6.97 -6.87
N HIS A 41 -1.38 -7.65 -5.85
CA HIS A 41 -2.13 -8.54 -4.98
C HIS A 41 -3.22 -7.81 -4.17
N LEU A 42 -2.90 -6.61 -3.68
CA LEU A 42 -3.80 -5.81 -2.84
C LEU A 42 -4.67 -4.84 -3.62
N THR A 43 -4.64 -4.91 -4.96
CA THR A 43 -5.35 -3.99 -5.88
C THR A 43 -5.06 -2.50 -5.58
N LEU A 44 -3.81 -2.21 -5.22
CA LEU A 44 -3.29 -0.88 -4.96
C LEU A 44 -2.53 -0.34 -6.19
N SER A 45 -2.48 0.98 -6.33
CA SER A 45 -1.56 1.62 -7.27
C SER A 45 -0.11 1.50 -6.79
N GLU A 46 0.86 1.54 -7.70
CA GLU A 46 2.30 1.49 -7.33
C GLU A 46 2.77 2.66 -6.45
N ARG A 47 1.99 3.74 -6.40
CA ARG A 47 2.25 4.93 -5.59
C ARG A 47 1.73 4.79 -4.16
N GLN A 48 0.70 3.98 -3.94
CA GLN A 48 0.13 3.67 -2.63
C GLN A 48 1.05 2.73 -1.85
#